data_AF-A0A914YG75-F1
#
_entry.id   AF-A0A914YG75-F1
#
_cell.length_a   1.000
_cell.length_b   1.000
_cell.length_c   1.000
_cell.angle_alpha   90.00
_cell.angle_beta   90.00
_cell.angle_gamma   90.00
#
_symmetry.space_group_name_H-M   'P 1'
#
loop_
_entity.id
_entity.type
_entity.pdbx_description
1 polymer ?
#
loop_
_entity_poly.entity_id
_entity_poly.type
_entity_poly.pdbx_seq_one_letter_code
_entity_poly.pdbx_strand_id
1 'polypeptide(L)'
;MFNGEKINFTEDRAVLHVALRNRSNRSIQVDGENIAPKVSAVLNHMKDFCNKVISGQWTGYTGQKITDIINIGIGGSDLGPLMVTEALRHYQVGPNVHFVSNVDGTHIAEVLKRVKPETTLFIIASKTFTTQETITNAESAKEWFLATAKDQSAVAKHFVALSTNGPKCREFGIDEANMYVYF
;
A
#
# COMPACT_ATOMS: atom_id res chain seq x y z
N MET A 1 6.99 -12.54 22.98
CA MET A 1 6.65 -12.36 21.55
C MET A 1 5.30 -12.99 21.19
N PHE A 2 5.18 -14.32 21.13
CA PHE A 2 3.94 -15.01 20.65
C PHE A 2 2.68 -14.74 21.49
N ASN A 3 2.84 -14.43 22.79
CA ASN A 3 1.73 -14.17 23.72
C ASN A 3 1.26 -12.72 23.73
N GLY A 4 1.78 -11.84 22.86
CA GLY A 4 1.41 -10.42 22.85
C GLY A 4 2.05 -9.55 23.92
N GLU A 5 2.97 -10.11 24.71
CA GLU A 5 3.75 -9.35 25.69
C GLU A 5 4.59 -8.24 25.03
N LYS A 6 4.70 -7.11 25.75
CA LYS A 6 5.45 -5.92 25.35
C LYS A 6 6.97 -6.11 25.52
N ILE A 7 7.55 -6.95 24.66
CA ILE A 7 8.98 -7.27 24.69
C ILE A 7 9.87 -6.20 24.05
N ASN A 8 9.31 -5.27 23.27
CA ASN A 8 10.01 -4.06 22.85
C ASN A 8 9.92 -3.05 23.99
N PHE A 9 10.82 -3.18 24.95
CA PHE A 9 10.80 -2.44 26.21
C PHE A 9 11.12 -0.95 26.05
N THR A 10 11.87 -0.55 25.03
CA THR A 10 12.20 0.87 24.79
C THR A 10 11.02 1.68 24.25
N GLU A 11 10.09 1.01 23.57
CA GLU A 11 8.89 1.65 23.00
C GLU A 11 7.59 1.22 23.69
N ASP A 12 7.66 0.36 24.72
CA ASP A 12 6.51 -0.25 25.39
C ASP A 12 5.51 -0.92 24.42
N ARG A 13 6.02 -1.76 23.52
CA ARG A 13 5.24 -2.38 22.43
C ARG A 13 5.35 -3.90 22.35
N ALA A 14 4.26 -4.52 21.95
CA ALA A 14 4.24 -5.92 21.52
C ALA A 14 4.91 -6.09 20.15
N VAL A 15 5.52 -7.26 19.90
CA VAL A 15 6.16 -7.61 18.62
C VAL A 15 5.44 -8.80 18.00
N LEU A 16 4.62 -8.56 16.98
CA LEU A 16 3.58 -9.51 16.55
C LEU A 16 3.46 -9.74 15.04
N HIS A 17 4.55 -9.61 14.29
CA HIS A 17 4.56 -9.99 12.87
C HIS A 17 4.12 -11.44 12.63
N VAL A 18 4.27 -12.33 13.63
CA VAL A 18 3.77 -13.72 13.58
C VAL A 18 2.24 -13.82 13.52
N ALA A 19 1.51 -12.84 14.07
CA ALA A 19 0.05 -12.82 14.04
C ALA A 19 -0.49 -12.64 12.61
N LEU A 20 0.23 -11.90 11.78
CA LEU A 20 -0.14 -11.60 10.38
C LEU A 20 -0.19 -12.85 9.49
N ARG A 21 0.50 -13.93 9.90
CA ARG A 21 0.57 -15.21 9.20
C ARG A 21 -0.04 -16.38 9.99
N ASN A 22 -0.83 -16.06 11.01
CA ASN A 22 -1.51 -17.06 11.84
C ASN A 22 -2.69 -17.70 11.09
N ARG A 23 -2.41 -18.68 10.25
CA ARG A 23 -3.44 -19.42 9.48
C ARG A 23 -4.38 -20.26 10.33
N SER A 24 -4.00 -20.55 11.57
CA SER A 24 -4.83 -21.31 12.51
C SER A 24 -5.91 -20.45 13.18
N ASN A 25 -5.92 -19.14 12.94
CA ASN A 25 -6.82 -18.17 13.58
C ASN A 25 -6.91 -18.30 15.10
N ARG A 26 -5.83 -18.80 15.73
CA ARG A 26 -5.71 -18.83 17.19
C ARG A 26 -5.81 -17.42 17.75
N SER A 27 -6.50 -17.27 18.87
CA SER A 27 -6.59 -15.99 19.57
C SER A 27 -5.19 -15.49 19.93
N ILE A 28 -4.92 -14.22 19.67
CA ILE A 28 -3.70 -13.51 20.10
C ILE A 28 -4.17 -12.24 20.78
N GLN A 29 -3.90 -12.12 22.08
CA GLN A 29 -4.36 -11.00 22.92
C GLN A 29 -3.30 -9.91 22.96
N VAL A 30 -3.71 -8.65 22.80
CA VAL A 30 -2.87 -7.45 22.97
C VAL A 30 -3.70 -6.42 23.70
N ASP A 31 -3.21 -5.93 24.84
CA ASP A 31 -3.93 -4.95 25.67
C ASP A 31 -5.40 -5.36 25.97
N GLY A 32 -5.64 -6.66 26.14
CA GLY A 32 -6.97 -7.23 26.42
C GLY A 32 -7.85 -7.47 25.20
N GLU A 33 -7.35 -7.24 23.99
CA GLU A 33 -8.09 -7.44 22.74
C GLU A 33 -7.51 -8.55 21.86
N ASN A 34 -8.39 -9.40 21.30
CA ASN A 34 -7.99 -10.40 20.31
C ASN A 34 -7.78 -9.74 18.94
N ILE A 35 -6.55 -9.74 18.43
CA ILE A 35 -6.21 -9.10 17.15
C ILE A 35 -6.47 -9.98 15.92
N ALA A 36 -6.69 -11.29 16.08
CA ALA A 36 -6.84 -12.23 14.96
C ALA A 36 -8.01 -11.87 13.99
N PRO A 37 -9.19 -11.43 14.47
CA PRO A 37 -10.26 -10.97 13.59
C PRO A 37 -9.87 -9.72 12.79
N LYS A 38 -9.13 -8.78 13.39
CA LYS A 38 -8.66 -7.56 12.70
C LYS A 38 -7.69 -7.89 11.57
N VAL A 39 -6.73 -8.80 11.82
CA VAL A 39 -5.82 -9.32 10.78
C VAL A 39 -6.63 -9.90 9.62
N SER A 40 -7.59 -10.77 9.94
CA SER A 40 -8.40 -11.48 8.94
C SER A 40 -9.25 -10.53 8.10
N ALA A 41 -9.81 -9.49 8.72
CA ALA A 41 -10.58 -8.46 8.02
C ALA A 41 -9.74 -7.74 6.96
N VAL A 42 -8.50 -7.33 7.30
CA VAL A 42 -7.60 -6.67 6.35
C VAL A 42 -7.15 -7.62 5.25
N LEU A 43 -6.84 -8.88 5.57
CA LEU A 43 -6.48 -9.87 4.56
C LEU A 43 -7.62 -10.15 3.57
N ASN A 44 -8.87 -10.20 4.04
CA ASN A 44 -10.04 -10.35 3.18
C ASN A 44 -10.23 -9.11 2.30
N HIS A 45 -10.08 -7.91 2.88
CA HIS A 45 -10.15 -6.66 2.14
C HIS A 45 -9.10 -6.59 1.01
N MET A 46 -7.85 -6.95 1.32
CA MET A 46 -6.77 -7.04 0.35
C MET A 46 -7.08 -8.07 -0.75
N LYS A 47 -7.61 -9.24 -0.39
CA LYS A 47 -7.99 -10.28 -1.35
C LYS A 47 -9.03 -9.76 -2.34
N ASP A 48 -10.07 -9.10 -1.87
CA ASP A 48 -11.13 -8.57 -2.73
C ASP A 48 -10.60 -7.48 -3.66
N PHE A 49 -9.75 -6.59 -3.15
CA PHE A 49 -9.09 -5.57 -3.97
C PHE A 49 -8.17 -6.16 -5.04
N CYS A 50 -7.26 -7.05 -4.66
CA CYS A 50 -6.36 -7.72 -5.59
C CYS A 50 -7.13 -8.46 -6.69
N ASN A 51 -8.21 -9.16 -6.33
CA ASN A 51 -9.08 -9.83 -7.31
C ASN A 51 -9.66 -8.85 -8.32
N LYS A 52 -10.20 -7.70 -7.88
CA LYS A 52 -10.75 -6.67 -8.77
C LYS A 52 -9.69 -6.11 -9.73
N VAL A 53 -8.49 -5.84 -9.24
CA VAL A 53 -7.37 -5.33 -10.06
C VAL A 53 -6.93 -6.37 -11.09
N ILE A 54 -6.67 -7.61 -10.65
CA ILE A 54 -6.19 -8.69 -11.52
C ILE A 54 -7.23 -9.03 -12.59
N SER A 55 -8.50 -9.12 -12.22
CA SER A 55 -9.60 -9.42 -13.15
C SER A 55 -9.92 -8.26 -14.09
N GLY A 56 -9.45 -7.05 -13.81
CA GLY A 56 -9.78 -5.84 -14.56
C GLY A 56 -11.15 -5.25 -14.23
N GLN A 57 -11.80 -5.68 -13.14
CA GLN A 57 -13.01 -5.02 -12.62
C GLN A 57 -12.67 -3.65 -12.03
N TRP A 58 -11.47 -3.51 -11.46
CA TRP A 58 -10.92 -2.20 -11.10
C TRP A 58 -10.37 -1.53 -12.35
N THR A 59 -10.99 -0.43 -12.74
CA THR A 59 -10.59 0.38 -13.90
C THR A 59 -10.10 1.75 -13.45
N GLY A 60 -9.18 2.31 -14.22
CA GLY A 60 -8.79 3.71 -14.08
C GLY A 60 -9.92 4.69 -14.39
N TYR A 61 -9.63 5.99 -14.30
CA TYR A 61 -10.61 7.06 -14.50
C TYR A 61 -11.21 7.07 -15.91
N THR A 62 -10.49 6.54 -16.89
CA THR A 62 -10.93 6.38 -18.29
C THR A 62 -11.70 5.08 -18.56
N GLY A 63 -11.90 4.23 -17.55
CA GLY A 63 -12.54 2.93 -17.70
C GLY A 63 -11.59 1.83 -18.22
N GLN A 64 -10.32 2.14 -18.45
CA GLN A 64 -9.31 1.15 -18.85
C GLN A 64 -8.85 0.32 -17.66
N LYS A 65 -8.52 -0.96 -17.90
CA LYS A 65 -7.92 -1.85 -16.89
C LYS A 65 -6.55 -1.31 -16.44
N ILE A 66 -6.24 -1.48 -15.15
CA ILE A 66 -4.91 -1.20 -14.61
C ILE A 66 -3.86 -2.16 -15.19
N THR A 67 -2.80 -1.60 -15.75
CA THR A 67 -1.67 -2.34 -16.35
C THR A 67 -0.40 -2.23 -15.52
N ASP A 68 -0.28 -1.19 -14.70
CA ASP A 68 0.93 -0.89 -13.94
C ASP A 68 0.58 -0.52 -12.49
N ILE A 69 1.41 -0.98 -11.55
CA ILE A 69 1.35 -0.63 -10.13
C ILE A 69 2.69 0.00 -9.74
N ILE A 70 2.65 1.13 -9.05
CA ILE A 70 3.84 1.78 -8.48
C ILE A 70 3.71 1.78 -6.96
N ASN A 71 4.58 1.04 -6.28
CA ASN A 71 4.74 1.11 -4.83
C ASN A 71 5.64 2.30 -4.48
N ILE A 72 5.11 3.23 -3.68
CA ILE A 72 5.85 4.38 -3.15
C ILE A 72 6.02 4.19 -1.64
N GLY A 73 7.25 3.96 -1.21
CA GLY A 73 7.59 3.73 0.20
C GLY A 73 9.09 3.56 0.37
N ILE A 74 9.60 3.69 1.59
CA ILE A 74 11.03 3.55 1.88
C ILE A 74 11.29 2.53 2.98
N GLY A 75 12.47 1.90 2.96
CA GLY A 75 12.91 0.96 3.98
C GLY A 75 12.01 -0.27 4.06
N GLY A 76 11.39 -0.51 5.23
CA GLY A 76 10.47 -1.63 5.43
C GLY A 76 9.24 -1.63 4.52
N SER A 77 8.81 -0.44 4.06
CA SER A 77 7.71 -0.27 3.12
C SER A 77 8.07 -0.57 1.66
N ASP A 78 9.34 -0.89 1.37
CA ASP A 78 9.86 -1.10 0.01
C ASP A 78 10.62 -2.41 -0.12
N LEU A 79 11.61 -2.65 0.74
CA LEU A 79 12.55 -3.78 0.63
C LEU A 79 11.85 -5.15 0.65
N GLY A 80 10.87 -5.33 1.53
CA GLY A 80 10.09 -6.57 1.63
C GLY A 80 9.25 -6.83 0.37
N PRO A 81 8.37 -5.88 -0.02
CA PRO A 81 7.63 -5.95 -1.28
C PRO A 81 8.49 -6.19 -2.52
N LEU A 82 9.60 -5.44 -2.68
CA LEU A 82 10.53 -5.59 -3.80
C LEU A 82 11.14 -6.99 -3.83
N MET A 83 11.66 -7.47 -2.69
CA MET A 83 12.29 -8.78 -2.62
C MET A 83 11.32 -9.92 -3.00
N VAL A 84 10.09 -9.92 -2.46
CA VAL A 84 9.11 -10.98 -2.72
C VAL A 84 8.61 -10.96 -4.16
N THR A 85 8.38 -9.77 -4.73
CA THR A 85 7.91 -9.65 -6.12
C THR A 85 8.98 -10.08 -7.11
N GLU A 86 10.26 -9.79 -6.85
CA GLU A 86 11.37 -10.30 -7.64
C GLU A 86 11.53 -11.81 -7.51
N ALA A 87 11.53 -12.34 -6.29
CA ALA A 87 11.71 -13.77 -6.03
C ALA A 87 10.59 -14.63 -6.64
N LEU A 88 9.36 -14.10 -6.70
CA LEU A 88 8.18 -14.81 -7.20
C LEU A 88 7.73 -14.31 -8.57
N ARG A 89 8.56 -13.56 -9.30
CA ARG A 89 8.22 -12.94 -10.59
C ARG A 89 7.62 -13.93 -11.60
N HIS A 90 8.09 -15.18 -11.62
CA HIS A 90 7.58 -16.24 -12.50
C HIS A 90 6.08 -16.55 -12.27
N TYR A 91 5.56 -16.31 -11.06
CA TYR A 91 4.18 -16.55 -10.68
C TYR A 91 3.30 -15.30 -10.79
N GLN A 92 3.85 -14.18 -11.28
CA GLN A 92 3.12 -12.93 -11.38
C GLN A 92 1.89 -13.09 -12.28
N VAL A 93 0.75 -12.68 -11.74
CA VAL A 93 -0.51 -12.54 -12.48
C VAL A 93 -0.97 -11.09 -12.33
N GLY A 94 -1.36 -10.46 -13.43
CA GLY A 94 -1.86 -9.09 -13.41
C GLY A 94 -0.82 -8.02 -13.79
N PRO A 95 -0.92 -6.79 -13.24
CA PRO A 95 -0.14 -5.63 -13.66
C PRO A 95 1.37 -5.80 -13.54
N ASN A 96 2.14 -5.01 -14.29
CA ASN A 96 3.56 -4.78 -14.02
C ASN A 96 3.73 -4.03 -12.70
N VAL A 97 4.80 -4.33 -11.96
CA VAL A 97 5.06 -3.71 -10.65
C VAL A 97 6.36 -2.93 -10.70
N HIS A 98 6.31 -1.69 -10.19
CA HIS A 98 7.44 -0.78 -10.09
C HIS A 98 7.57 -0.29 -8.64
N PHE A 99 8.77 0.13 -8.27
CA PHE A 99 9.09 0.59 -6.91
C PHE A 99 9.75 1.97 -6.96
N VAL A 100 9.34 2.85 -6.05
CA VAL A 100 9.88 4.20 -5.89
C VAL A 100 10.10 4.44 -4.39
N SER A 101 11.37 4.52 -4.00
CA SER A 101 11.75 4.63 -2.59
C SER A 101 12.71 5.75 -2.26
N ASN A 102 13.54 6.13 -3.23
CA ASN A 102 14.53 7.20 -3.08
C ASN A 102 13.84 8.57 -3.20
N VAL A 103 14.26 9.54 -2.38
CA VAL A 103 13.78 10.93 -2.47
C VAL A 103 14.38 11.70 -3.65
N ASP A 104 15.47 11.19 -4.22
CA ASP A 104 15.98 11.71 -5.50
C ASP A 104 14.88 11.61 -6.57
N GLY A 105 14.45 12.77 -7.06
CA GLY A 105 13.38 12.90 -8.06
C GLY A 105 13.66 12.15 -9.37
N THR A 106 14.91 11.78 -9.64
CA THR A 106 15.27 10.91 -10.76
C THR A 106 14.55 9.57 -10.69
N HIS A 107 14.41 9.00 -9.49
CA HIS A 107 13.84 7.66 -9.32
C HIS A 107 12.38 7.62 -9.79
N ILE A 108 11.55 8.55 -9.29
CA ILE A 108 10.15 8.64 -9.71
C ILE A 108 10.04 9.04 -11.19
N ALA A 109 10.85 10.00 -11.66
CA ALA A 109 10.80 10.45 -13.05
C ALA A 109 11.09 9.32 -14.04
N GLU A 110 12.06 8.45 -13.76
CA GLU A 110 12.42 7.32 -14.62
C GLU A 110 11.34 6.24 -14.67
N VAL A 111 10.62 6.02 -13.56
CA VAL A 111 9.47 5.10 -13.53
C VAL A 111 8.28 5.69 -14.30
N LEU A 112 7.96 6.97 -14.08
CA LEU A 112 6.83 7.64 -14.71
C LEU A 112 6.95 7.73 -16.25
N LYS A 113 8.17 7.73 -16.80
CA LYS A 113 8.41 7.66 -18.26
C LYS A 113 7.94 6.35 -18.90
N ARG A 114 7.75 5.29 -18.11
CA ARG A 114 7.45 3.93 -18.60
C ARG A 114 5.97 3.55 -18.48
N VAL A 115 5.18 4.38 -17.81
CA VAL A 115 3.80 4.07 -17.43
C VAL A 115 2.82 5.14 -17.96
N LYS A 116 1.51 4.85 -17.88
CA LYS A 116 0.45 5.75 -18.37
C LYS A 116 -0.48 6.19 -17.24
N PRO A 117 -0.81 7.49 -17.10
CA PRO A 117 -1.71 7.96 -16.05
C PRO A 117 -3.06 7.21 -16.02
N GLU A 118 -3.60 6.85 -17.19
CA GLU A 118 -4.90 6.22 -17.34
C GLU A 118 -4.96 4.78 -16.80
N THR A 119 -3.83 4.09 -16.70
CA THR A 119 -3.75 2.65 -16.38
C THR A 119 -2.77 2.33 -15.26
N THR A 120 -2.29 3.34 -14.53
CA THR A 120 -1.33 3.17 -13.42
C THR A 120 -2.03 3.35 -12.07
N LEU A 121 -1.84 2.39 -11.16
CA LEU A 121 -2.30 2.46 -9.78
C LEU A 121 -1.10 2.70 -8.84
N PHE A 122 -1.23 3.66 -7.95
CA PHE A 122 -0.21 4.03 -6.96
C PHE A 122 -0.56 3.48 -5.59
N ILE A 123 0.39 2.80 -4.95
CA ILE A 123 0.28 2.32 -3.57
C ILE A 123 1.22 3.17 -2.71
N ILE A 124 0.67 3.96 -1.80
CA ILE A 124 1.46 4.78 -0.87
C ILE A 124 1.63 4.01 0.44
N ALA A 125 2.85 3.53 0.69
CA ALA A 125 3.19 2.68 1.83
C ALA A 125 3.99 3.47 2.88
N SER A 126 3.29 4.02 3.87
CA SER A 126 3.89 4.73 5.01
C SER A 126 3.02 4.59 6.25
N LYS A 127 3.59 4.08 7.35
CA LYS A 127 2.85 3.90 8.62
C LYS A 127 2.24 5.20 9.11
N THR A 128 3.07 6.24 9.17
CA THR A 128 2.68 7.55 9.68
C THR A 128 2.02 8.42 8.62
N PHE A 129 2.21 8.09 7.34
CA PHE A 129 1.83 8.94 6.20
C PHE A 129 2.46 10.35 6.27
N THR A 130 3.64 10.44 6.87
CA THR A 130 4.41 11.69 7.05
C THR A 130 5.88 11.52 6.70
N THR A 131 6.32 10.31 6.33
CA THR A 131 7.70 10.04 5.91
C THR A 131 8.05 10.92 4.73
N GLN A 132 9.08 11.77 4.87
CA GLN A 132 9.38 12.83 3.92
C GLN A 132 9.60 12.28 2.51
N GLU A 133 10.45 11.26 2.36
CA GLU A 133 10.77 10.64 1.08
C GLU A 133 9.53 10.05 0.41
N THR A 134 8.66 9.40 1.19
CA THR A 134 7.43 8.77 0.67
C THR A 134 6.39 9.82 0.26
N ILE A 135 6.16 10.84 1.08
CA ILE A 135 5.16 11.87 0.79
C ILE A 135 5.61 12.79 -0.34
N THR A 136 6.89 13.17 -0.40
CA THR A 136 7.43 13.93 -1.54
C THR A 136 7.20 13.17 -2.85
N ASN A 137 7.52 11.88 -2.91
CA ASN A 137 7.25 11.06 -4.10
C ASN A 137 5.75 10.88 -4.38
N ALA A 138 4.92 10.72 -3.35
CA ALA A 138 3.48 10.58 -3.50
C ALA A 138 2.84 11.85 -4.09
N GLU A 139 3.21 13.03 -3.62
CA GLU A 139 2.75 14.30 -4.17
C GLU A 139 3.25 14.50 -5.61
N SER A 140 4.51 14.18 -5.90
CA SER A 140 5.03 14.21 -7.28
C SER A 140 4.26 13.27 -8.22
N ALA A 141 3.91 12.06 -7.77
CA ALA A 141 3.08 11.13 -8.53
C ALA A 141 1.67 11.69 -8.76
N LYS A 142 1.08 12.29 -7.73
CA LYS A 142 -0.26 12.89 -7.78
C LYS A 142 -0.31 14.10 -8.73
N GLU A 143 0.67 14.99 -8.66
CA GLU A 143 0.81 16.12 -9.58
C GLU A 143 0.96 15.65 -11.03
N TRP A 144 1.83 14.68 -11.29
CA TRP A 144 2.01 14.08 -12.61
C TRP A 144 0.71 13.45 -13.15
N PHE A 145 0.00 12.70 -12.30
CA PHE A 145 -1.26 12.06 -12.66
C PHE A 145 -2.33 13.11 -13.00
N LEU A 146 -2.49 14.12 -12.16
CA LEU A 146 -3.50 15.16 -12.31
C LEU A 146 -3.23 16.12 -13.48
N ALA A 147 -1.98 16.28 -13.91
CA ALA A 147 -1.66 17.02 -15.13
C ALA A 147 -2.35 16.43 -16.36
N THR A 148 -2.60 15.11 -16.36
CA THR A 148 -3.30 14.39 -17.44
C THR A 148 -4.78 14.19 -17.12
N ALA A 149 -5.11 13.69 -15.92
CA ALA A 149 -6.48 13.38 -15.54
C ALA A 149 -7.37 14.63 -15.42
N LYS A 150 -6.80 15.77 -15.01
CA LYS A 150 -7.47 17.07 -14.85
C LYS A 150 -8.72 17.05 -13.96
N ASP A 151 -8.87 16.02 -13.14
CA ASP A 151 -9.98 15.84 -12.20
C ASP A 151 -9.45 15.24 -10.89
N GLN A 152 -9.66 15.96 -9.78
CA GLN A 152 -9.27 15.52 -8.45
C GLN A 152 -10.01 14.25 -8.01
N SER A 153 -11.26 14.05 -8.48
CA SER A 153 -12.04 12.86 -8.13
C SER A 153 -11.39 11.56 -8.63
N ALA A 154 -10.55 11.65 -9.65
CA ALA A 154 -9.83 10.52 -10.23
C ALA A 154 -8.78 9.93 -9.26
N VAL A 155 -8.31 10.69 -8.25
CA VAL A 155 -7.36 10.20 -7.25
C VAL A 155 -7.89 8.95 -6.53
N ALA A 156 -9.18 8.93 -6.21
CA ALA A 156 -9.83 7.79 -5.55
C ALA A 156 -9.80 6.49 -6.37
N LYS A 157 -9.51 6.53 -7.68
CA LYS A 157 -9.38 5.32 -8.53
C LYS A 157 -7.93 4.89 -8.75
N HIS A 158 -6.97 5.78 -8.51
CA HIS A 158 -5.57 5.60 -8.87
C HIS A 158 -4.61 5.61 -7.67
N PHE A 159 -5.09 5.93 -6.47
CA PHE A 159 -4.26 5.97 -5.27
C PHE A 159 -4.90 5.15 -4.14
N VAL A 160 -4.09 4.28 -3.53
CA VAL A 160 -4.46 3.51 -2.34
C VAL A 160 -3.36 3.66 -1.28
N ALA A 161 -3.70 3.47 0.00
CA ALA A 161 -2.77 3.67 1.11
C ALA A 161 -2.59 2.43 1.98
N LEU A 162 -1.34 2.12 2.33
CA LEU A 162 -0.98 1.19 3.41
C LEU A 162 -0.50 2.03 4.60
N SER A 163 -1.40 2.34 5.52
CA SER A 163 -1.17 3.35 6.56
C SER A 163 -2.09 3.16 7.78
N THR A 164 -1.66 3.69 8.93
CA THR A 164 -2.49 3.82 10.13
C THR A 164 -3.09 5.22 10.31
N ASN A 165 -2.72 6.17 9.44
CA ASN A 165 -3.11 7.57 9.55
C ASN A 165 -4.27 7.93 8.60
N GLY A 166 -5.48 7.51 8.99
CA GLY A 166 -6.75 7.85 8.33
C GLY A 166 -6.87 9.31 7.88
N PRO A 167 -6.72 10.28 8.81
CA PRO A 167 -6.83 11.70 8.49
C PRO A 167 -5.90 12.16 7.36
N LYS A 168 -4.62 11.78 7.39
CA LYS A 168 -3.64 12.20 6.37
C LYS A 168 -3.89 11.57 5.00
N CYS A 169 -4.35 10.31 4.96
CA CYS A 169 -4.72 9.68 3.69
C CYS A 169 -5.96 10.36 3.06
N ARG A 170 -6.95 10.75 3.87
CA ARG A 170 -8.12 11.51 3.38
C ARG A 170 -7.74 12.91 2.91
N GLU A 171 -6.86 13.60 3.62
CA GLU A 171 -6.30 14.90 3.21
C GLU A 171 -5.61 14.79 1.84
N PHE A 172 -4.91 13.67 1.59
CA PHE A 172 -4.32 13.38 0.28
C PHE A 172 -5.36 13.11 -0.83
N GLY A 173 -6.61 12.78 -0.47
CA GLY A 173 -7.69 12.47 -1.41
C GLY A 173 -7.91 10.97 -1.66
N ILE A 174 -7.34 10.10 -0.81
CA ILE A 174 -7.55 8.65 -0.89
C ILE A 174 -8.88 8.31 -0.23
N ASP A 175 -9.69 7.50 -0.92
CA ASP A 175 -10.94 6.97 -0.38
C ASP A 175 -10.65 6.07 0.83
N GLU A 176 -11.48 6.14 1.88
CA GLU A 176 -11.31 5.32 3.07
C GLU A 176 -11.44 3.81 2.75
N ALA A 177 -12.24 3.44 1.75
CA ALA A 177 -12.31 2.08 1.23
C ALA A 177 -11.02 1.62 0.55
N ASN A 178 -10.10 2.54 0.21
CA ASN A 178 -8.80 2.25 -0.38
C ASN A 178 -7.65 2.32 0.62
N MET A 179 -7.99 2.32 1.91
CA MET A 179 -7.03 2.28 3.00
C MET A 179 -6.91 0.88 3.58
N TYR A 180 -5.68 0.41 3.72
CA TYR A 180 -5.35 -0.88 4.30
C TYR A 180 -4.51 -0.67 5.55
N VAL A 181 -5.16 -0.84 6.70
CA VAL A 181 -4.56 -0.60 8.02
C VAL A 181 -3.76 -1.80 8.50
N TYR A 182 -2.73 -1.55 9.30
CA TYR A 182 -1.94 -2.57 10.00
C TYR A 182 -1.56 -2.06 11.39
N PHE A 183 -1.09 -2.92 12.30
CA PHE A 183 -0.75 -2.56 13.68
C PHE A 183 0.76 -2.68 13.91
#